data_AF-B9XBJ7-F1
#
_entry.id   AF-B9XBJ7-F1
#
_cell.length_a   1.000
_cell.length_b   1.000
_cell.length_c   1.000
_cell.angle_alpha   90.00
_cell.angle_beta   90.00
_cell.angle_gamma   90.00
#
_symmetry.space_group_name_H-M   'P 1'
#
loop_
_entity.id
_entity.type
_entity.pdbx_description
1 polymer ?
#
loop_
_entity_poly.entity_id
_entity_poly.type
_entity_poly.pdbx_seq_one_letter_code
_entity_poly.pdbx_strand_id
1 'polypeptide(L)'
;MTKADLQLIESELGITLPDSYKRAVVPFPISALVGNTDYELWDDAQALIKLNRGLRNGAHLRPAWLPHFFAIGDPRGDELIAIDLRDANAPAWWLDHGLLDSKASYQSHARFTDWLQEFNRDLRSDLEGDGYNPDGTPENLKADQNREMKRGYLGCLLFIVLAIFALATYRYFRHNL
;
A
#
# COMPACT_ATOMS: atom_id res chain seq x y z
N MET A 1 13.00 -0.98 -5.42
CA MET A 1 12.89 -0.68 -6.86
C MET A 1 14.27 -0.27 -7.36
N THR A 2 14.71 -0.92 -8.42
CA THR A 2 16.01 -0.68 -9.05
C THR A 2 15.82 -0.28 -10.52
N LYS A 3 16.91 0.14 -11.17
CA LYS A 3 16.87 0.39 -12.63
C LYS A 3 16.54 -0.88 -13.43
N ALA A 4 17.00 -2.04 -12.99
CA ALA A 4 16.71 -3.32 -13.64
C ALA A 4 15.22 -3.69 -13.51
N ASP A 5 14.63 -3.43 -12.35
CA ASP A 5 13.19 -3.62 -12.12
C ASP A 5 12.34 -2.75 -13.05
N LEU A 6 12.70 -1.47 -13.20
CA LEU A 6 12.00 -0.56 -14.11
C LEU A 6 12.10 -1.02 -15.57
N GLN A 7 13.30 -1.45 -16.01
CA GLN A 7 13.50 -2.01 -17.35
C GLN A 7 12.64 -3.26 -17.58
N LEU A 8 12.55 -4.12 -16.56
CA LEU A 8 11.71 -5.32 -16.62
C LEU A 8 10.23 -4.95 -16.76
N ILE A 9 9.73 -3.98 -15.99
CA ILE A 9 8.35 -3.47 -16.10
C ILE A 9 8.08 -2.95 -17.51
N GLU A 10 8.95 -2.07 -18.02
CA GLU A 10 8.83 -1.49 -19.36
C GLU A 10 8.80 -2.59 -20.44
N SER A 11 9.69 -3.59 -20.37
CA SER A 11 9.73 -4.68 -21.35
C SER A 11 8.52 -5.61 -21.28
N GLU A 12 8.09 -6.00 -20.07
CA GLU A 12 7.01 -6.97 -19.88
C GLU A 12 5.63 -6.37 -20.21
N LEU A 13 5.48 -5.05 -20.05
CA LEU A 13 4.25 -4.34 -20.31
C LEU A 13 4.23 -3.62 -21.67
N GLY A 14 5.36 -3.55 -22.38
CA GLY A 14 5.47 -2.84 -23.64
C GLY A 14 5.19 -1.33 -23.50
N ILE A 15 5.68 -0.71 -22.43
CA ILE A 15 5.49 0.72 -22.13
C ILE A 15 6.83 1.43 -21.94
N THR A 16 6.77 2.76 -21.90
CA THR A 16 7.88 3.60 -21.43
C THR A 16 7.41 4.34 -20.19
N LEU A 17 8.12 4.16 -19.08
CA LEU A 17 7.85 4.86 -17.84
C LEU A 17 8.45 6.28 -17.91
N PRO A 18 7.72 7.32 -17.47
CA PRO A 18 8.21 8.69 -17.44
C PRO A 18 9.49 8.84 -16.60
N ASP A 19 10.42 9.69 -17.05
CA ASP A 19 11.67 9.95 -16.32
C ASP A 19 11.44 10.58 -14.94
N SER A 20 10.32 11.29 -14.76
CA SER A 20 9.85 11.78 -13.46
C SER A 20 9.58 10.63 -12.49
N TYR A 21 8.83 9.62 -12.92
CA TYR A 21 8.57 8.39 -12.14
C TYR A 21 9.87 7.65 -11.83
N LYS A 22 10.66 7.31 -12.86
CA LYS A 22 11.88 6.50 -12.71
C LYS A 22 12.89 7.10 -11.74
N ARG A 23 13.08 8.43 -11.77
CA ARG A 23 13.99 9.14 -10.85
C ARG A 23 13.45 9.17 -9.42
N ALA A 24 12.13 9.23 -9.25
CA ALA A 24 11.52 9.42 -7.95
C ALA A 24 11.37 8.11 -7.17
N VAL A 25 11.33 6.96 -7.86
CA VAL A 25 11.25 5.63 -7.23
C VAL A 25 12.60 4.89 -7.17
N VAL A 26 13.71 5.49 -7.63
CA VAL A 26 15.06 4.89 -7.58
C VAL A 26 16.09 5.84 -6.93
N PRO A 27 16.59 5.54 -5.73
CA PRO A 27 16.16 4.43 -4.85
C PRO A 27 14.72 4.65 -4.35
N PHE A 28 14.11 3.57 -3.85
CA PHE A 28 12.76 3.67 -3.27
C PHE A 28 12.79 4.61 -2.05
N PRO A 29 11.82 5.53 -1.89
CA PRO A 29 11.94 6.64 -0.95
C PRO A 29 11.78 6.27 0.53
N ILE A 30 11.22 5.09 0.84
CA ILE A 30 11.03 4.61 2.22
C ILE A 30 11.69 3.23 2.36
N SER A 31 12.91 3.20 2.88
CA SER A 31 13.75 2.00 2.96
C SER A 31 13.07 0.85 3.70
N ALA A 32 12.30 1.14 4.75
CA ALA A 32 11.57 0.13 5.51
C ALA A 32 10.48 -0.60 4.70
N LEU A 33 10.11 -0.07 3.53
CA LEU A 33 9.05 -0.56 2.66
C LEU A 33 9.57 -1.10 1.31
N VAL A 34 10.86 -1.36 1.20
CA VAL A 34 11.42 -2.04 0.01
C VAL A 34 10.76 -3.42 -0.17
N GLY A 35 10.34 -3.71 -1.39
CA GLY A 35 9.59 -4.93 -1.75
C GLY A 35 8.14 -4.97 -1.26
N ASN A 36 7.53 -3.84 -0.89
CA ASN A 36 6.13 -3.81 -0.45
C ASN A 36 5.11 -3.96 -1.60
N THR A 37 3.94 -4.50 -1.24
CA THR A 37 2.72 -4.56 -2.08
C THR A 37 1.45 -4.14 -1.30
N ASP A 38 1.62 -3.51 -0.15
CA ASP A 38 0.53 -3.28 0.81
C ASP A 38 0.12 -1.80 0.92
N TYR A 39 0.86 -0.90 0.28
CA TYR A 39 0.67 0.55 0.31
C TYR A 39 0.25 1.10 -1.05
N GLU A 40 -0.04 2.40 -1.12
CA GLU A 40 -0.42 3.13 -2.34
C GLU A 40 0.68 3.11 -3.41
N LEU A 41 1.95 2.99 -3.01
CA LEU A 41 3.10 2.88 -3.89
C LEU A 41 3.86 1.57 -3.65
N TRP A 42 3.81 0.68 -4.63
CA TRP A 42 4.50 -0.61 -4.56
C TRP A 42 5.94 -0.51 -5.02
N ASP A 43 6.78 -1.35 -4.42
CA ASP A 43 8.20 -1.47 -4.73
C ASP A 43 8.55 -2.79 -5.43
N ASP A 44 7.60 -3.72 -5.50
CA ASP A 44 7.74 -5.03 -6.16
C ASP A 44 7.38 -4.96 -7.65
N ALA A 45 8.38 -5.16 -8.51
CA ALA A 45 8.22 -5.11 -9.95
C ALA A 45 7.29 -6.20 -10.52
N GLN A 46 7.37 -7.42 -9.99
CA GLN A 46 6.56 -8.54 -10.45
C GLN A 46 5.09 -8.33 -10.08
N ALA A 47 4.84 -7.80 -8.87
CA ALA A 47 3.50 -7.43 -8.44
C ALA A 47 2.91 -6.32 -9.33
N LEU A 48 3.69 -5.28 -9.64
CA LEU A 48 3.25 -4.20 -10.54
C LEU A 48 2.94 -4.71 -11.96
N ILE A 49 3.77 -5.60 -12.51
CA ILE A 49 3.53 -6.23 -13.82
C ILE A 49 2.23 -7.03 -13.79
N LYS A 50 2.04 -7.88 -12.76
CA LYS A 50 0.84 -8.69 -12.59
C LYS A 50 -0.41 -7.82 -12.47
N LEU A 51 -0.35 -6.78 -11.65
CA LEU A 51 -1.45 -5.82 -11.45
C LEU A 51 -1.84 -5.17 -12.78
N ASN A 52 -0.89 -4.56 -13.47
CA ASN A 52 -1.16 -3.83 -14.71
C ASN A 52 -1.62 -4.75 -15.85
N ARG A 53 -1.11 -5.98 -15.95
CA ARG A 53 -1.65 -6.99 -16.89
C ARG A 53 -3.10 -7.34 -16.57
N GLY A 54 -3.42 -7.55 -15.30
CA GLY A 54 -4.78 -7.82 -14.85
C GLY A 54 -5.74 -6.69 -15.22
N LEU A 55 -5.36 -5.45 -14.91
CA LEU A 55 -6.16 -4.25 -15.20
C LEU A 55 -6.38 -4.07 -16.71
N ARG A 56 -5.36 -4.28 -17.55
CA ARG A 56 -5.50 -4.18 -19.01
C ARG A 56 -6.38 -5.25 -19.65
N ASN A 57 -6.47 -6.42 -19.01
CA ASN A 57 -7.34 -7.49 -19.48
C ASN A 57 -8.78 -7.38 -18.95
N GLY A 58 -9.03 -6.46 -18.01
CA GLY A 58 -10.25 -6.42 -17.22
C GLY A 58 -10.24 -7.54 -16.17
N ALA A 59 -10.12 -7.17 -14.90
CA ALA A 59 -10.04 -8.11 -13.79
C ALA A 59 -10.76 -7.56 -12.56
N HIS A 60 -11.18 -8.44 -11.65
CA HIS A 60 -11.78 -8.05 -10.36
C HIS A 60 -12.97 -7.09 -10.48
N LEU A 61 -13.88 -7.36 -11.44
CA LEU A 61 -15.05 -6.52 -11.75
C LEU A 61 -14.71 -5.14 -12.32
N ARG A 62 -13.44 -4.89 -12.68
CA ARG A 62 -12.99 -3.65 -13.33
C ARG A 62 -12.98 -3.83 -14.85
N PRO A 63 -13.41 -2.82 -15.62
CA PRO A 63 -13.26 -2.84 -17.07
C PRO A 63 -11.77 -2.81 -17.45
N ALA A 64 -11.46 -3.25 -18.68
CA ALA A 64 -10.12 -3.18 -19.22
C ALA A 64 -9.60 -1.74 -19.22
N TRP A 65 -8.42 -1.53 -18.65
CA TRP A 65 -7.78 -0.22 -18.59
C TRP A 65 -7.21 0.22 -19.94
N LEU A 66 -7.20 1.54 -20.14
CA LEU A 66 -6.55 2.14 -21.30
C LEU A 66 -5.02 1.95 -21.20
N PRO A 67 -4.31 1.64 -22.30
CA PRO A 67 -2.87 1.33 -22.26
C PRO A 67 -1.96 2.43 -21.70
N HIS A 68 -2.43 3.68 -21.67
CA HIS A 68 -1.67 4.82 -21.16
C HIS A 68 -1.80 5.04 -19.66
N PHE A 69 -2.66 4.31 -18.95
CA PHE A 69 -2.65 4.31 -17.49
C PHE A 69 -1.72 3.22 -16.97
N PHE A 70 -0.95 3.55 -15.95
CA PHE A 70 -0.09 2.62 -15.23
C PHE A 70 -0.40 2.71 -13.73
N ALA A 71 -0.89 1.61 -13.17
CA ALA A 71 -1.11 1.49 -11.73
C ALA A 71 0.24 1.41 -11.00
N ILE A 72 0.38 2.19 -9.93
CA ILE A 72 1.59 2.23 -9.10
C ILE A 72 1.41 1.53 -7.74
N GLY A 73 0.17 1.12 -7.43
CA GLY A 73 -0.20 0.32 -6.26
C GLY A 73 -1.72 0.10 -6.22
N ASP A 74 -2.15 -0.91 -5.46
CA ASP A 74 -3.57 -1.24 -5.21
C ASP A 74 -3.72 -1.69 -3.75
N PRO A 75 -3.52 -0.77 -2.78
CA PRO A 75 -3.67 -1.12 -1.37
C PRO A 75 -5.11 -1.59 -1.14
N ARG A 76 -5.24 -2.88 -0.82
CA ARG A 76 -6.51 -3.50 -0.38
C ARG A 76 -7.56 -3.71 -1.48
N GLY A 77 -7.25 -3.46 -2.76
CA GLY A 77 -8.16 -3.81 -3.86
C GLY A 77 -9.31 -2.85 -4.08
N ASP A 78 -9.32 -1.71 -3.38
CA ASP A 78 -10.46 -0.79 -3.35
C ASP A 78 -10.08 0.60 -3.89
N GLU A 79 -8.92 1.11 -3.50
CA GLU A 79 -8.43 2.41 -3.93
C GLU A 79 -7.14 2.21 -4.70
N LEU A 80 -7.07 2.79 -5.90
CA LEU A 80 -5.98 2.51 -6.81
C LEU A 80 -5.34 3.80 -7.28
N ILE A 81 -4.01 3.89 -7.16
CA ILE A 81 -3.25 5.02 -7.65
C ILE A 81 -2.64 4.68 -9.00
N ALA A 82 -2.81 5.57 -9.96
CA ALA A 82 -2.24 5.43 -11.29
C ALA A 82 -1.53 6.70 -11.75
N ILE A 83 -0.68 6.56 -12.76
CA ILE A 83 -0.11 7.67 -13.51
C ILE A 83 -0.53 7.60 -14.97
N ASP A 84 -0.69 8.77 -15.61
CA ASP A 84 -0.89 8.86 -17.07
C ASP A 84 0.46 8.94 -17.79
N LEU A 85 0.75 7.94 -18.62
CA LEU A 85 2.00 7.80 -19.36
C LEU A 85 2.11 8.76 -20.55
N ARG A 86 1.04 9.45 -20.95
CA ARG A 86 1.06 10.40 -22.09
C ARG A 86 1.75 11.72 -21.74
N ASP A 87 1.82 12.06 -20.46
CA ASP A 87 2.43 13.28 -19.96
C ASP A 87 3.76 12.98 -19.28
N ALA A 88 4.81 13.74 -19.61
CA ALA A 88 6.14 13.58 -19.02
C ALA A 88 6.16 13.83 -17.50
N ASN A 89 5.21 14.62 -16.98
CA ASN A 89 5.04 14.85 -15.55
C ASN A 89 4.30 13.71 -14.84
N ALA A 90 3.71 12.78 -15.59
CA ALA A 90 3.02 11.61 -15.07
C ALA A 90 1.97 11.99 -14.01
N PRO A 91 0.91 12.77 -14.35
CA PRO A 91 -0.08 13.19 -13.38
C PRO A 91 -0.66 11.98 -12.64
N ALA A 92 -0.80 12.09 -11.32
CA ALA A 92 -1.28 11.02 -10.48
C ALA A 92 -2.81 11.06 -10.38
N TRP A 93 -3.42 9.89 -10.43
CA TRP A 93 -4.86 9.68 -10.39
C TRP A 93 -5.21 8.81 -9.20
N TRP A 94 -6.22 9.23 -8.44
CA TRP A 94 -6.89 8.38 -7.46
C TRP A 94 -8.14 7.81 -8.14
N LEU A 95 -8.26 6.48 -8.12
CA LEU A 95 -9.30 5.75 -8.84
C LEU A 95 -10.15 4.93 -7.87
N ASP A 96 -11.42 5.32 -7.74
CA ASP A 96 -12.44 4.64 -6.97
C ASP A 96 -12.69 3.24 -7.54
N HIS A 97 -12.41 2.19 -6.76
CA HIS A 97 -12.47 0.79 -7.19
C HIS A 97 -11.63 0.49 -8.46
N GLY A 98 -10.65 1.33 -8.81
CA GLY A 98 -9.90 1.24 -10.06
C GLY A 98 -10.74 1.55 -11.32
N LEU A 99 -11.84 2.29 -11.20
CA LEU A 99 -12.73 2.65 -12.30
C LEU A 99 -12.35 3.99 -12.92
N LEU A 100 -11.82 3.98 -14.14
CA LEU A 100 -11.38 5.20 -14.85
C LEU A 100 -12.52 6.18 -15.13
N ASP A 101 -13.72 5.68 -15.42
CA ASP A 101 -14.89 6.50 -15.79
C ASP A 101 -15.80 6.83 -14.59
N SER A 102 -15.41 6.44 -13.37
CA SER A 102 -16.18 6.79 -12.17
C SER A 102 -16.13 8.30 -11.92
N LYS A 103 -17.27 8.89 -11.52
CA LYS A 103 -17.32 10.30 -11.11
C LYS A 103 -16.56 10.57 -9.81
N ALA A 104 -16.28 9.51 -9.03
CA ALA A 104 -15.46 9.59 -7.84
C ALA A 104 -13.96 9.51 -8.15
N SER A 105 -13.58 9.07 -9.34
CA SER A 105 -12.18 9.05 -9.79
C SER A 105 -11.75 10.43 -10.28
N TYR A 106 -10.54 10.85 -9.91
CA TYR A 106 -10.03 12.18 -10.27
C TYR A 106 -8.50 12.19 -10.35
N GLN A 107 -7.99 13.15 -11.10
CA GLN A 107 -6.56 13.49 -11.08
C GLN A 107 -6.24 14.16 -9.74
N SER A 108 -5.55 13.45 -8.85
CA SER A 108 -5.19 13.97 -7.53
C SER A 108 -4.10 15.03 -7.65
N HIS A 109 -3.13 14.83 -8.55
CA HIS A 109 -2.00 15.74 -8.74
C HIS A 109 -1.61 15.90 -10.21
N ALA A 110 -1.18 17.11 -10.59
CA ALA A 110 -0.67 17.40 -11.93
C ALA A 110 0.72 16.80 -12.21
N ARG A 111 1.48 16.46 -11.16
CA ARG A 111 2.82 15.88 -11.26
C ARG A 111 2.95 14.72 -10.28
N PHE A 112 3.52 13.61 -10.73
CA PHE A 112 3.81 12.46 -9.86
C PHE A 112 4.69 12.84 -8.66
N THR A 113 5.68 13.71 -8.87
CA THR A 113 6.62 14.11 -7.82
C THR A 113 5.94 14.84 -6.66
N ASP A 114 4.89 15.61 -6.95
CA ASP A 114 4.14 16.36 -5.94
C ASP A 114 3.31 15.39 -5.09
N TRP A 115 2.62 14.44 -5.75
CA TRP A 115 1.91 13.35 -5.07
C TRP A 115 2.85 12.50 -4.21
N LEU A 116 4.03 12.14 -4.75
CA LEU A 116 4.99 11.31 -4.03
C LEU A 116 5.55 12.01 -2.79
N GLN A 117 5.78 13.33 -2.86
CA GLN A 117 6.23 14.10 -1.72
C GLN A 117 5.20 14.09 -0.58
N GLU A 118 3.92 14.25 -0.91
CA GLU A 118 2.81 14.15 0.04
C GLU A 118 2.72 12.74 0.64
N PHE A 119 2.64 11.72 -0.21
CA PHE A 119 2.62 10.31 0.21
C PHE A 119 3.77 9.98 1.16
N ASN A 120 5.01 10.37 0.81
CA ASN A 120 6.17 10.10 1.65
C ASN A 120 6.11 10.83 2.99
N ARG A 121 5.64 12.09 3.01
CA ARG A 121 5.51 12.86 4.26
C ARG A 121 4.51 12.17 5.19
N ASP A 122 3.34 11.84 4.67
CA ASP A 122 2.23 11.32 5.45
C ASP A 122 2.54 9.90 5.95
N LEU A 123 3.03 9.02 5.07
CA LEU A 123 3.39 7.66 5.45
C LEU A 123 4.57 7.59 6.43
N ARG A 124 5.55 8.49 6.31
CA ARG A 124 6.63 8.58 7.31
C ARG A 124 6.10 9.04 8.65
N SER A 125 5.21 10.04 8.66
CA SER A 125 4.54 10.51 9.88
C SER A 125 3.75 9.39 10.55
N ASP A 126 3.02 8.58 9.78
CA ASP A 126 2.25 7.45 10.30
C ASP A 126 3.16 6.37 10.88
N LEU A 127 4.20 5.98 10.14
CA LEU A 127 5.19 5.00 10.63
C LEU A 127 5.85 5.46 11.93
N GLU A 128 6.27 6.72 12.01
CA GLU A 128 6.89 7.30 13.21
C GLU A 128 5.88 7.40 14.36
N GLY A 129 4.63 7.77 14.09
CA GLY A 129 3.53 7.80 15.06
C GLY A 129 3.24 6.43 15.68
N ASP A 130 3.36 5.38 14.88
CA ASP A 130 3.24 3.98 15.30
C ASP A 130 4.53 3.43 15.95
N GLY A 131 5.59 4.23 16.03
CA GLY A 131 6.87 3.86 16.64
C GLY A 131 7.81 3.04 15.74
N TYR A 132 7.56 3.01 14.44
CA TYR A 132 8.43 2.38 13.44
C TYR A 132 9.45 3.38 12.88
N ASN A 133 10.63 2.88 12.49
CA ASN A 133 11.63 3.69 11.82
C ASN A 133 11.47 3.60 10.28
N PRO A 134 11.05 4.67 9.58
CA PRO A 134 10.87 4.65 8.12
C PRO A 134 12.18 4.44 7.34
N ASP A 135 13.33 4.77 7.94
CA ASP A 135 14.66 4.57 7.36
C ASP A 135 15.29 3.23 7.78
N GLY A 136 14.53 2.38 8.48
CA GLY A 136 14.94 1.02 8.84
C GLY A 136 14.96 0.07 7.64
N THR A 137 15.14 -1.23 7.93
CA THR A 137 15.02 -2.28 6.91
C THR A 137 13.63 -2.90 6.93
N PRO A 138 13.18 -3.54 5.83
CA PRO A 138 11.92 -4.28 5.81
C PRO A 138 11.83 -5.36 6.90
N GLU A 139 12.95 -5.98 7.27
CA GLU A 139 13.01 -6.98 8.34
C GLU A 139 12.72 -6.37 9.71
N ASN A 140 13.26 -5.17 9.98
CA ASN A 140 12.99 -4.45 11.22
C ASN A 140 11.50 -4.10 11.31
N LEU A 141 10.93 -3.53 10.26
CA LEU A 141 9.50 -3.19 10.23
C LEU A 141 8.63 -4.42 10.47
N LYS A 142 8.87 -5.52 9.75
CA LYS A 142 8.14 -6.79 9.94
C LYS A 142 8.31 -7.34 11.36
N ALA A 143 9.51 -7.26 11.94
CA ALA A 143 9.76 -7.72 13.29
C ALA A 143 8.98 -6.88 14.31
N ASP A 144 8.89 -5.56 14.10
CA ASP A 144 8.21 -4.63 14.99
C ASP A 144 6.69 -4.83 14.93
N GLN A 145 6.11 -4.88 13.73
CA GLN A 145 4.70 -5.19 13.50
C GLN A 145 4.29 -6.53 14.13
N ASN A 146 5.15 -7.56 13.99
CA ASN A 146 4.90 -8.86 14.62
C ASN A 146 4.92 -8.80 16.15
N ARG A 147 5.75 -7.94 16.76
CA ARG A 147 5.76 -7.76 18.22
C ARG A 147 4.48 -7.06 18.68
N GLU A 148 4.03 -6.04 17.96
CA GLU A 148 2.79 -5.34 18.29
C GLU A 148 1.54 -6.23 18.13
N MET A 149 1.44 -7.00 17.04
CA MET A 149 0.36 -7.98 16.89
C MET A 149 0.32 -8.99 18.05
N LYS A 150 1.49 -9.50 18.48
CA LYS A 150 1.58 -10.43 19.62
C LYS A 150 1.17 -9.78 20.94
N ARG A 151 1.56 -8.52 21.17
CA ARG A 151 1.14 -7.74 22.36
C ARG A 151 -0.38 -7.55 22.38
N GLY A 152 -0.98 -7.17 21.25
CA GLY A 152 -2.43 -7.04 21.11
C GLY A 152 -3.15 -8.36 21.41
N TYR A 153 -2.67 -9.48 20.84
CA TYR A 153 -3.25 -10.80 21.07
C TYR A 153 -3.16 -11.24 22.54
N LEU A 154 -2.01 -11.05 23.19
CA LEU A 154 -1.82 -11.34 24.61
C LEU A 154 -2.73 -10.48 25.50
N GLY A 155 -2.90 -9.19 25.15
CA GLY A 155 -3.84 -8.30 25.84
C GLY A 155 -5.27 -8.82 25.77
N CYS A 156 -5.76 -9.16 24.57
CA CYS A 156 -7.09 -9.74 24.39
C CYS A 156 -7.29 -11.04 25.17
N LEU A 157 -6.30 -11.95 25.16
CA LEU A 157 -6.35 -13.18 25.94
C LEU A 157 -6.44 -12.90 27.44
N LEU A 158 -5.66 -11.95 27.95
CA LEU A 158 -5.70 -11.57 29.36
C LEU A 158 -7.09 -11.02 29.74
N PHE A 159 -7.69 -10.16 28.91
CA PHE A 159 -9.06 -9.67 29.13
C PHE A 159 -10.09 -10.80 29.17
N ILE A 160 -10.00 -11.78 28.26
CA ILE A 160 -10.91 -12.94 28.25
C ILE A 160 -10.76 -13.75 29.55
N VAL A 161 -9.52 -14.02 29.99
CA VAL A 161 -9.24 -14.76 31.23
C VAL A 161 -9.82 -14.02 32.45
N LEU A 162 -9.62 -12.71 32.53
CA LEU A 162 -10.16 -11.88 33.61
C LEU A 162 -11.70 -11.86 33.61
N ALA A 163 -12.33 -11.78 32.43
CA ALA A 163 -13.79 -11.82 32.30
C ALA A 163 -14.38 -13.17 32.73
N ILE A 164 -13.73 -14.29 32.37
CA ILE A 164 -14.12 -15.63 32.82
C ILE A 164 -14.02 -15.73 34.35
N PHE A 165 -12.93 -15.23 34.93
CA PHE A 165 -12.71 -15.24 36.37
C PHE A 165 -13.75 -14.38 37.11
N ALA A 166 -14.05 -13.19 36.61
CA ALA A 166 -15.09 -12.31 37.16
C ALA A 166 -16.49 -12.97 37.10
N LEU A 167 -16.80 -13.66 36.00
CA LEU A 167 -18.08 -14.36 35.86
C LEU A 167 -18.18 -15.57 36.81
N ALA A 168 -17.09 -16.32 36.97
CA ALA A 168 -17.03 -17.46 37.89
C ALA A 168 -17.19 -17.02 39.36
N THR A 169 -16.49 -15.96 39.77
CA THR A 169 -16.61 -15.39 41.12
C THR A 169 -18.01 -14.82 41.37
N TYR A 170 -18.60 -14.09 40.41
CA TYR A 170 -19.98 -13.60 40.51
C TYR A 170 -20.99 -14.74 40.71
N ARG A 171 -20.88 -15.83 39.92
CA ARG A 171 -21.74 -17.01 40.07
C ARG A 171 -21.57 -17.68 41.43
N TYR A 172 -20.34 -17.80 41.91
CA TYR A 172 -20.06 -18.38 43.22
C TYR A 172 -20.74 -17.59 44.35
N PHE A 173 -20.63 -16.26 44.37
CA PHE A 173 -21.28 -15.44 45.40
C PHE A 173 -22.80 -15.46 45.30
N ARG A 174 -23.37 -15.46 44.08
CA ARG A 174 -24.83 -15.51 43.87
C ARG A 174 -25.48 -16.80 44.40
N HIS A 175 -24.76 -17.91 44.42
CA HIS A 175 -25.28 -19.19 44.91
C HIS A 175 -25.13 -19.40 46.42
N ASN A 176 -24.25 -18.64 47.08
CA ASN A 176 -23.95 -18.79 48.51
C ASN A 176 -24.58 -17.69 49.39
N LEU A 177 -25.41 -16.82 48.81
CA LEU A 177 -26.20 -15.78 49.48
C LEU A 177 -27.68 -16.07 49.28
#